data_AF-A0A538GKB3-F1
#
_entry.id   AF-A0A538GKB3-F1
#
_cell.length_a   1.000
_cell.length_b   1.000
_cell.length_c   1.000
_cell.angle_alpha   90.00
_cell.angle_beta   90.00
_cell.angle_gamma   90.00
#
_symmetry.space_group_name_H-M   'P 1'
#
loop_
_entity.id
_entity.type
_entity.pdbx_description
1 polymer ?
#
loop_
_entity_poly.entity_id
_entity_poly.type
_entity_poly.pdbx_seq_one_letter_code
_entity_poly.pdbx_strand_id
1 'polypeptide(L)'
;MASERGQQASLTPLPSVEELPTLPDGGYDPERVKEAFESFRRHTTQLQVQLRVLQAAARSGQVEPTGHAVRMDALHLIRAAADMADTIERDAQTASVAQVRRTEEEVSRRQRELQERESDVERYRQESERQRAEVLNAARNEAREMQAEAQRHTTADIREAEARANRLLEQARHQATELTNSARAEVEQTLEWARAQASAVMARAQEGAEQLLAAAGLGDEAIGRVAEKIVEAAQAATEASRGPAASPSGAEEPSSPGAPSTPAAAAPPLSVPAPVEPPVSAPDEESNEPDSA
;
A
#
# COMPACT_ATOMS: atom_id res chain seq x y z
N MET A 1 -68.16 -48.14 -75.18
CA MET A 1 -68.76 -46.95 -74.54
C MET A 1 -68.06 -46.78 -73.19
N ALA A 2 -67.35 -45.66 -73.03
CA ALA A 2 -66.31 -45.42 -72.03
C ALA A 2 -66.85 -45.25 -70.60
N SER A 3 -66.06 -45.69 -69.62
CA SER A 3 -66.26 -45.40 -68.19
C SER A 3 -65.77 -43.98 -67.88
N GLU A 4 -66.69 -43.04 -67.65
CA GLU A 4 -66.37 -41.78 -66.95
C GLU A 4 -66.62 -41.97 -65.46
N ARG A 5 -65.57 -42.36 -64.73
CA ARG A 5 -65.50 -42.14 -63.27
C ARG A 5 -65.26 -40.65 -63.06
N GLY A 6 -66.19 -39.97 -62.42
CA GLY A 6 -66.03 -38.58 -61.99
C GLY A 6 -64.74 -38.40 -61.19
N GLN A 7 -63.89 -37.48 -61.63
CA GLN A 7 -62.68 -37.07 -60.92
C GLN A 7 -63.08 -36.46 -59.57
N GLN A 8 -62.83 -37.20 -58.48
CA GLN A 8 -62.82 -36.60 -57.14
C GLN A 8 -61.61 -35.65 -57.09
N ALA A 9 -61.87 -34.36 -56.94
CA ALA A 9 -60.81 -33.37 -56.71
C ALA A 9 -60.11 -33.70 -55.38
N SER A 10 -58.89 -34.22 -55.46
CA SER A 10 -58.05 -34.52 -54.30
C SER A 10 -57.81 -33.24 -53.49
N LEU A 11 -58.29 -33.21 -52.25
CA LEU A 11 -57.99 -32.14 -51.30
C LEU A 11 -56.48 -32.06 -51.09
N THR A 12 -55.91 -30.85 -51.07
CA THR A 12 -54.50 -30.68 -50.69
C THR A 12 -54.32 -31.16 -49.25
N PRO A 13 -53.31 -32.01 -48.96
CA PRO A 13 -53.06 -32.51 -47.61
C PRO A 13 -52.78 -31.34 -46.67
N LEU A 14 -53.35 -31.41 -45.47
CA LEU A 14 -53.14 -30.41 -44.42
C LEU A 14 -51.71 -30.55 -43.88
N PRO A 15 -50.93 -29.46 -43.81
CA PRO A 15 -49.63 -29.49 -43.15
C PRO A 15 -49.83 -29.80 -41.66
N SER A 16 -49.09 -30.78 -41.13
CA SER A 16 -49.14 -31.15 -39.72
C SER A 16 -48.22 -30.26 -38.88
N VAL A 17 -48.57 -30.03 -37.61
CA VAL A 17 -47.77 -29.19 -36.69
C VAL A 17 -46.39 -29.84 -36.43
N GLU A 18 -46.31 -31.16 -36.54
CA GLU A 18 -45.09 -31.95 -36.37
C GLU A 18 -44.07 -31.75 -37.51
N GLU A 19 -44.51 -31.26 -38.67
CA GLU A 19 -43.66 -30.99 -39.85
C GLU A 19 -43.03 -29.58 -39.83
N LEU A 20 -43.36 -28.75 -38.82
CA LEU A 20 -42.84 -27.38 -38.72
C LEU A 20 -41.43 -27.36 -38.11
N PRO A 21 -40.44 -26.75 -38.79
CA PRO A 21 -39.09 -26.67 -38.25
C PRO A 21 -39.02 -25.74 -37.03
N THR A 22 -38.26 -26.17 -36.01
CA THR A 22 -37.98 -25.40 -34.80
C THR A 22 -36.61 -24.73 -34.86
N LEU A 23 -36.54 -23.46 -34.45
CA LEU A 23 -35.31 -22.69 -34.31
C LEU A 23 -34.45 -23.20 -33.13
N PRO A 24 -33.12 -22.98 -33.18
CA PRO A 24 -32.18 -23.38 -32.12
C PRO A 24 -32.52 -22.81 -30.73
N ASP A 25 -33.16 -21.64 -30.69
CA ASP A 25 -33.54 -20.92 -29.47
C ASP A 25 -34.92 -21.34 -28.91
N GLY A 26 -35.54 -22.39 -29.48
CA GLY A 26 -36.74 -23.00 -28.91
C GLY A 26 -38.08 -22.37 -29.33
N GLY A 27 -38.24 -22.00 -30.60
CA GLY A 27 -39.50 -21.52 -31.19
C GLY A 27 -39.74 -22.06 -32.61
N TYR A 28 -40.96 -21.97 -33.14
CA TYR A 28 -41.24 -22.34 -34.53
C TYR A 28 -40.83 -21.23 -35.50
N ASP A 29 -40.41 -21.60 -36.71
CA ASP A 29 -40.05 -20.65 -37.76
C ASP A 29 -41.28 -19.80 -38.18
N PRO A 30 -41.25 -18.47 -37.99
CA PRO A 30 -42.41 -17.60 -38.24
C PRO A 30 -42.85 -17.60 -39.71
N GLU A 31 -41.93 -17.74 -40.67
CA GLU A 31 -42.29 -17.77 -42.09
C GLU A 31 -42.97 -19.09 -42.46
N ARG A 32 -42.50 -20.20 -41.89
CA ARG A 32 -43.11 -21.53 -42.11
C ARG A 32 -44.45 -21.69 -41.44
N VAL A 33 -44.61 -21.13 -40.24
CA VAL A 33 -45.91 -21.07 -39.56
C VAL A 33 -46.90 -20.27 -40.41
N LYS A 34 -46.49 -19.12 -40.96
CA LYS A 34 -47.34 -18.30 -41.83
C LYS A 34 -47.75 -19.04 -43.11
N GLU A 35 -46.82 -19.76 -43.75
CA GLU A 35 -47.11 -20.59 -44.93
C GLU A 35 -48.10 -21.73 -44.61
N ALA A 36 -47.96 -22.39 -43.45
CA ALA A 36 -48.88 -23.42 -43.00
C ALA A 36 -50.29 -22.86 -42.74
N PHE A 37 -50.40 -21.66 -42.13
CA PHE A 37 -51.68 -20.97 -41.95
C PHE A 37 -52.31 -20.54 -43.28
N GLU A 38 -51.52 -20.11 -44.27
CA GLU A 38 -52.02 -19.79 -45.61
C GLU A 38 -52.52 -21.04 -46.35
N SER A 39 -51.80 -22.15 -46.26
CA SER A 39 -52.23 -23.46 -46.80
C SER A 39 -53.54 -23.91 -46.15
N PHE A 40 -53.65 -23.79 -44.83
CA PHE A 40 -54.89 -24.07 -44.10
C PHE A 40 -56.05 -23.17 -44.54
N ARG A 41 -55.81 -21.87 -44.76
CA ARG A 41 -56.80 -20.93 -45.31
C ARG A 41 -57.25 -21.31 -46.72
N ARG A 42 -56.33 -21.74 -47.59
CA ARG A 42 -56.67 -22.23 -48.94
C ARG A 42 -57.49 -23.52 -48.86
N HIS A 43 -57.10 -24.44 -47.99
CA HIS A 43 -57.81 -25.69 -47.75
C HIS A 43 -59.24 -25.45 -47.22
N THR A 44 -59.41 -24.58 -46.24
CA THR A 44 -60.75 -24.19 -45.73
C THR A 44 -61.58 -23.47 -46.79
N THR A 45 -60.98 -22.63 -47.63
CA THR A 45 -61.70 -22.00 -48.76
C THR A 45 -62.13 -23.05 -49.79
N GLN A 46 -61.27 -24.02 -50.11
CA GLN A 46 -61.58 -25.13 -51.00
C GLN A 46 -62.72 -26.00 -50.42
N LEU A 47 -62.69 -26.27 -49.12
CA LEU A 47 -63.75 -26.99 -48.41
C LEU A 47 -65.08 -26.20 -48.43
N GLN A 48 -65.03 -24.89 -48.22
CA GLN A 48 -66.22 -24.01 -48.31
C GLN A 48 -66.80 -24.00 -49.72
N VAL A 49 -65.97 -23.97 -50.76
CA VAL A 49 -66.42 -24.06 -52.16
C VAL A 49 -67.06 -25.44 -52.43
N GLN A 50 -66.42 -26.53 -51.99
CA GLN A 50 -66.99 -27.87 -52.11
C GLN A 50 -68.32 -28.01 -51.36
N LEU A 51 -68.43 -27.45 -50.15
CA LEU A 51 -69.69 -27.40 -49.40
C LEU A 51 -70.73 -26.56 -50.12
N ARG A 52 -70.37 -25.45 -50.76
CA ARG A 52 -71.30 -24.62 -51.54
C ARG A 52 -71.78 -25.34 -52.80
N VAL A 53 -70.91 -26.11 -53.45
CA VAL A 53 -71.26 -26.97 -54.60
C VAL A 53 -72.15 -28.14 -54.15
N LEU A 54 -71.84 -28.78 -53.03
CA LEU A 54 -72.68 -29.84 -52.44
C LEU A 54 -74.02 -29.30 -51.95
N GLN A 55 -74.07 -28.09 -51.39
CA GLN A 55 -75.32 -27.42 -51.02
C GLN A 55 -76.13 -26.98 -52.24
N ALA A 56 -75.47 -26.56 -53.33
CA ALA A 56 -76.12 -26.28 -54.60
C ALA A 56 -76.67 -27.55 -55.26
N ALA A 57 -75.95 -28.68 -55.16
CA ALA A 57 -76.40 -29.99 -55.59
C ALA A 57 -77.51 -30.57 -54.69
N ALA A 58 -77.46 -30.31 -53.37
CA ALA A 58 -78.49 -30.69 -52.42
C ALA A 58 -79.77 -29.85 -52.58
N ARG A 59 -79.67 -28.59 -53.02
CA ARG A 59 -80.85 -27.78 -53.40
C ARG A 59 -81.57 -28.33 -54.64
N SER A 60 -80.92 -29.14 -55.47
CA SER A 60 -81.54 -29.84 -56.61
C SER A 60 -82.11 -31.22 -56.30
N GLY A 61 -82.07 -31.69 -55.05
CA GLY A 61 -82.61 -32.99 -54.65
C GLY A 61 -83.35 -32.92 -53.31
N GLN A 62 -84.68 -33.02 -53.36
CA GLN A 62 -85.57 -33.16 -52.21
C GLN A 62 -85.09 -34.23 -51.22
N VAL A 63 -84.63 -33.82 -50.03
CA VAL A 63 -85.07 -34.40 -48.75
C VAL A 63 -84.93 -33.29 -47.71
N GLU A 64 -86.05 -32.81 -47.20
CA GLU A 64 -86.11 -31.97 -46.01
C GLU A 64 -85.69 -32.87 -44.83
N PRO A 65 -84.52 -32.67 -44.20
CA PRO A 65 -84.14 -33.49 -43.06
C PRO A 65 -85.15 -33.17 -41.96
N THR A 66 -86.00 -34.14 -41.62
CA THR A 66 -86.99 -34.00 -40.56
C THR A 66 -86.32 -33.36 -39.33
N GLY A 67 -86.95 -32.34 -38.70
CA GLY A 67 -86.34 -31.60 -37.59
C GLY A 67 -85.95 -32.46 -36.37
N HIS A 68 -86.28 -33.75 -36.38
CA HIS A 68 -85.74 -34.75 -35.46
C HIS A 68 -84.28 -35.14 -35.79
N ALA A 69 -83.92 -35.34 -37.06
CA ALA A 69 -82.55 -35.68 -37.47
C ALA A 69 -81.55 -34.56 -37.15
N VAL A 70 -81.93 -33.30 -37.42
CA VAL A 70 -81.11 -32.12 -37.08
C VAL A 70 -80.94 -31.97 -35.57
N ARG A 71 -81.99 -32.26 -34.78
CA ARG A 71 -81.89 -32.25 -33.31
C ARG A 71 -81.00 -33.37 -32.78
N MET A 72 -81.10 -34.57 -33.35
CA MET A 72 -80.24 -35.68 -32.98
C MET A 72 -78.78 -35.40 -33.33
N ASP A 73 -78.50 -34.85 -34.52
CA ASP A 73 -77.16 -34.46 -34.94
C ASP A 73 -76.57 -33.36 -34.03
N ALA A 74 -77.36 -32.34 -33.70
CA ALA A 74 -76.95 -31.32 -32.73
C ALA A 74 -76.63 -31.89 -31.34
N LEU A 75 -77.38 -32.88 -30.86
CA LEU A 75 -77.09 -33.56 -29.59
C LEU A 75 -75.80 -34.40 -29.67
N HIS A 76 -75.53 -35.06 -30.80
CA HIS A 76 -74.27 -35.78 -31.01
C HIS A 76 -73.09 -34.82 -31.07
N LEU A 77 -73.24 -33.66 -31.72
CA LEU A 77 -72.21 -32.62 -31.77
C LEU A 77 -71.94 -32.05 -30.37
N ILE A 78 -72.98 -31.72 -29.59
CA ILE A 78 -72.81 -31.26 -28.21
C ILE A 78 -72.10 -32.32 -27.36
N ARG A 79 -72.45 -33.60 -27.52
CA ARG A 79 -71.78 -34.70 -26.81
C ARG A 79 -70.32 -34.83 -27.24
N ALA A 80 -70.04 -34.81 -28.54
CA ALA A 80 -68.68 -34.86 -29.06
C ALA A 80 -67.85 -33.65 -28.61
N ALA A 81 -68.46 -32.46 -28.52
CA ALA A 81 -67.81 -31.27 -28.00
C ALA A 81 -67.52 -31.37 -26.49
N ALA A 82 -68.43 -31.98 -25.71
CA ALA A 82 -68.19 -32.24 -24.29
C ALA A 82 -67.06 -33.25 -24.08
N ASP A 83 -67.06 -34.36 -24.84
CA ASP A 83 -65.99 -35.35 -24.80
C ASP A 83 -64.64 -34.73 -25.21
N MET A 84 -64.64 -33.85 -26.22
CA MET A 84 -63.46 -33.09 -26.64
C MET A 84 -62.98 -32.12 -25.55
N ALA A 85 -63.87 -31.41 -24.87
CA ALA A 85 -63.51 -30.53 -23.76
C ALA A 85 -62.86 -31.31 -22.61
N ASP A 86 -63.39 -32.48 -22.26
CA ASP A 86 -62.81 -33.37 -21.25
C ASP A 86 -61.40 -33.85 -21.65
N THR A 87 -61.15 -34.12 -22.94
CA THR A 87 -59.80 -34.47 -23.42
C THR A 87 -58.83 -33.30 -23.32
N ILE A 88 -59.25 -32.09 -23.72
CA ILE A 88 -58.43 -30.88 -23.61
C ILE A 88 -58.09 -30.59 -22.14
N GLU A 89 -59.05 -30.75 -21.23
CA GLU A 89 -58.81 -30.56 -19.80
C GLU A 89 -57.77 -31.55 -19.27
N ARG A 90 -57.89 -32.85 -19.59
CA ARG A 90 -56.92 -33.86 -19.16
C ARG A 90 -55.54 -33.63 -19.75
N ASP A 91 -55.45 -33.22 -21.01
CA ASP A 91 -54.18 -32.92 -21.66
C ASP A 91 -53.54 -31.66 -21.04
N ALA A 92 -54.33 -30.62 -20.75
CA ALA A 92 -53.86 -29.42 -20.06
C ALA A 92 -53.39 -29.72 -18.61
N GLN A 93 -54.14 -30.56 -17.87
CA GLN A 93 -53.73 -31.01 -16.54
C GLN A 93 -52.43 -31.82 -16.61
N THR A 94 -52.30 -32.73 -17.58
CA THR A 94 -51.09 -33.54 -17.76
C THR A 94 -49.90 -32.67 -18.15
N ALA A 95 -50.08 -31.72 -19.07
CA ALA A 95 -49.05 -30.79 -19.50
C ALA A 95 -48.60 -29.86 -18.37
N SER A 96 -49.54 -29.35 -17.55
CA SER A 96 -49.22 -28.48 -16.41
C SER A 96 -48.45 -29.24 -15.33
N VAL A 97 -48.84 -30.47 -15.00
CA VAL A 97 -48.07 -31.32 -14.06
C VAL A 97 -46.66 -31.58 -14.60
N ALA A 98 -46.51 -31.86 -15.89
CA ALA A 98 -45.20 -32.06 -16.50
C ALA A 98 -44.34 -30.78 -16.54
N GLN A 99 -44.95 -29.60 -16.67
CA GLN A 99 -44.25 -28.32 -16.58
C GLN A 99 -43.81 -28.03 -15.15
N VAL A 100 -44.72 -28.17 -14.18
CA VAL A 100 -44.42 -27.94 -12.75
C VAL A 100 -43.29 -28.84 -12.28
N ARG A 101 -43.32 -30.14 -12.62
CA ARG A 101 -42.24 -31.07 -12.27
C ARG A 101 -40.89 -30.65 -12.85
N ARG A 102 -40.86 -30.24 -14.13
CA ARG A 102 -39.63 -29.74 -14.76
C ARG A 102 -39.11 -28.47 -14.07
N THR A 103 -39.99 -27.53 -13.73
CA THR A 103 -39.56 -26.31 -13.04
C THR A 103 -39.11 -26.59 -11.61
N GLU A 104 -39.74 -27.54 -10.90
CA GLU A 104 -39.31 -27.99 -9.57
C GLU A 104 -37.92 -28.63 -9.61
N GLU A 105 -37.64 -29.46 -10.61
CA GLU A 105 -36.33 -30.07 -10.83
C GLU A 105 -35.25 -29.02 -11.13
N GLU A 106 -35.56 -28.03 -11.99
CA GLU A 106 -34.66 -26.92 -12.29
C GLU A 106 -34.39 -26.04 -11.06
N VAL A 107 -35.42 -25.71 -10.28
CA VAL A 107 -35.26 -24.94 -9.03
C VAL A 107 -34.42 -25.72 -8.05
N SER A 108 -34.68 -27.01 -7.86
CA SER A 108 -33.90 -27.88 -6.96
C SER A 108 -32.45 -28.04 -7.41
N ARG A 109 -32.20 -28.02 -8.73
CA ARG A 109 -30.84 -28.02 -9.28
C ARG A 109 -30.14 -26.68 -9.02
N ARG A 110 -30.78 -25.56 -9.36
CA ARG A 110 -30.21 -24.21 -9.14
C ARG A 110 -29.94 -23.93 -7.66
N GLN A 111 -30.81 -24.38 -6.76
CA GLN A 111 -30.59 -24.24 -5.31
C GLN A 111 -29.33 -24.98 -4.85
N ARG A 112 -29.08 -26.19 -5.35
CA ARG A 112 -27.84 -26.94 -5.05
C ARG A 112 -26.62 -26.23 -5.60
N GLU A 113 -26.66 -25.78 -6.86
CA GLU A 113 -25.56 -25.03 -7.47
C GLU A 113 -25.27 -23.71 -6.72
N LEU A 114 -26.31 -23.02 -6.21
CA LEU A 114 -26.14 -21.83 -5.38
C LEU A 114 -25.48 -22.18 -4.04
N GLN A 115 -25.94 -23.24 -3.37
CA GLN A 115 -25.36 -23.68 -2.10
C GLN A 115 -23.88 -24.07 -2.25
N GLU A 116 -23.52 -24.77 -3.33
CA GLU A 116 -22.12 -25.10 -3.64
C GLU A 116 -21.29 -23.83 -3.85
N ARG A 117 -21.79 -22.86 -4.63
CA ARG A 117 -21.11 -21.57 -4.85
C ARG A 117 -20.94 -20.77 -3.57
N GLU A 118 -21.94 -20.74 -2.70
CA GLU A 118 -21.86 -20.08 -1.40
C GLU A 118 -20.77 -20.72 -0.53
N SER A 119 -20.69 -22.06 -0.51
CA SER A 119 -19.66 -22.79 0.23
C SER A 119 -18.24 -22.52 -0.31
N ASP A 120 -18.08 -22.40 -1.63
CA ASP A 120 -16.82 -22.03 -2.25
C ASP A 120 -16.41 -20.59 -1.91
N VAL A 121 -17.36 -19.65 -1.94
CA VAL A 121 -17.12 -18.26 -1.56
C VAL A 121 -16.67 -18.16 -0.10
N GLU A 122 -17.32 -18.89 0.81
CA GLU A 122 -16.90 -18.96 2.21
C GLU A 122 -15.49 -19.54 2.37
N ARG A 123 -15.17 -20.58 1.61
CA ARG A 123 -13.83 -21.19 1.61
C ARG A 123 -12.77 -20.18 1.14
N TYR A 124 -12.99 -19.51 0.02
CA TYR A 124 -12.07 -18.49 -0.49
C TYR A 124 -11.92 -17.32 0.48
N ARG A 125 -13.00 -16.92 1.15
CA ARG A 125 -12.96 -15.86 2.16
C ARG A 125 -12.09 -16.27 3.35
N GLN A 126 -12.26 -17.48 3.87
CA GLN A 126 -11.44 -18.00 4.96
C GLN A 126 -9.97 -18.16 4.55
N GLU A 127 -9.71 -18.69 3.35
CA GLU A 127 -8.35 -18.81 2.81
C GLU A 127 -7.69 -17.43 2.64
N SER A 128 -8.42 -16.44 2.12
CA SER A 128 -7.94 -15.06 1.97
C SER A 128 -7.66 -14.40 3.32
N GLU A 129 -8.52 -14.60 4.32
CA GLU A 129 -8.30 -14.10 5.68
C GLU A 129 -7.07 -14.75 6.34
N ARG A 130 -6.85 -16.06 6.13
CA ARG A 130 -5.64 -16.76 6.58
C ARG A 130 -4.39 -16.22 5.91
N GLN A 131 -4.38 -16.09 4.58
CA GLN A 131 -3.26 -15.52 3.83
C GLN A 131 -2.96 -14.09 4.29
N ARG A 132 -3.99 -13.27 4.49
CA ARG A 132 -3.83 -11.91 5.02
C ARG A 132 -3.19 -11.92 6.40
N ALA A 133 -3.61 -12.82 7.29
CA ALA A 133 -3.02 -12.95 8.62
C ALA A 133 -1.56 -13.43 8.56
N GLU A 134 -1.24 -14.37 7.67
CA GLU A 134 0.13 -14.86 7.44
C GLU A 134 1.05 -13.73 6.95
N VAL A 135 0.63 -12.98 5.93
CA VAL A 135 1.39 -11.84 5.40
C VAL A 135 1.60 -10.77 6.47
N LEU A 136 0.56 -10.44 7.25
CA LEU A 136 0.67 -9.46 8.33
C LEU A 136 1.62 -9.92 9.45
N ASN A 137 1.58 -11.20 9.82
CA ASN A 137 2.48 -11.75 10.83
C ASN A 137 3.93 -11.82 10.31
N ALA A 138 4.13 -12.21 9.06
CA ALA A 138 5.44 -12.21 8.41
C ALA A 138 6.03 -10.80 8.37
N ALA A 139 5.29 -9.82 7.84
CA ALA A 139 5.72 -8.43 7.79
C ALA A 139 6.02 -7.85 9.19
N ARG A 140 5.23 -8.23 10.21
CA ARG A 140 5.47 -7.79 11.59
C ARG A 140 6.74 -8.41 12.20
N ASN A 141 7.04 -9.66 11.87
CA ASN A 141 8.27 -10.32 12.32
C ASN A 141 9.49 -9.73 11.61
N GLU A 142 9.41 -9.54 10.29
CA GLU A 142 10.47 -8.89 9.50
C GLU A 142 10.74 -7.47 10.00
N ALA A 143 9.71 -6.66 10.28
CA ALA A 143 9.87 -5.33 10.85
C ALA A 143 10.58 -5.34 12.21
N ARG A 144 10.27 -6.32 13.07
CA ARG A 144 10.94 -6.47 14.38
C ARG A 144 12.39 -6.92 14.23
N GLU A 145 12.67 -7.81 13.29
CA GLU A 145 14.03 -8.28 12.98
C GLU A 145 14.88 -7.14 12.44
N MET A 146 14.39 -6.40 11.45
CA MET A 146 15.06 -5.20 10.91
C MET A 146 15.30 -4.15 11.99
N GLN A 147 14.31 -3.90 12.87
CA GLN A 147 14.49 -2.97 13.97
C GLN A 147 15.56 -3.44 14.96
N ALA A 148 15.56 -4.73 15.32
CA ALA A 148 16.56 -5.30 16.22
C ALA A 148 17.96 -5.28 15.61
N GLU A 149 18.09 -5.53 14.31
CA GLU A 149 19.36 -5.45 13.58
C GLU A 149 19.87 -4.00 13.52
N ALA A 150 19.02 -3.04 13.17
CA ALA A 150 19.38 -1.62 13.19
C ALA A 150 19.80 -1.15 14.59
N GLN A 151 19.14 -1.62 15.65
CA GLN A 151 19.53 -1.33 17.03
C GLN A 151 20.90 -1.94 17.38
N ARG A 152 21.20 -3.16 16.93
CA ARG A 152 22.52 -3.77 17.13
C ARG A 152 23.62 -3.00 16.39
N HIS A 153 23.36 -2.59 15.15
CA HIS A 153 24.31 -1.82 14.35
C HIS A 153 24.60 -0.46 14.99
N THR A 154 23.55 0.30 15.32
CA THR A 154 23.71 1.62 15.95
C THR A 154 24.43 1.55 17.30
N THR A 155 24.14 0.53 18.12
CA THR A 155 24.86 0.34 19.40
C THR A 155 26.31 -0.09 19.21
N ALA A 156 26.63 -0.87 18.17
CA ALA A 156 28.00 -1.18 17.81
C ALA A 156 28.77 0.06 17.35
N ASP A 157 28.16 0.89 16.49
CA ASP A 157 28.75 2.13 15.99
C ASP A 157 29.04 3.12 17.12
N ILE A 158 28.10 3.26 18.07
CA ILE A 158 28.29 4.13 19.24
C ILE A 158 29.49 3.65 20.06
N ARG A 159 29.59 2.34 20.34
CA ARG A 159 30.73 1.79 21.09
C ARG A 159 32.05 1.97 20.36
N GLU A 160 32.08 1.82 19.04
CA GLU A 160 33.29 2.07 18.25
C GLU A 160 33.68 3.55 18.27
N ALA A 161 32.70 4.44 18.11
CA ALA A 161 32.91 5.89 18.18
C ALA A 161 33.44 6.32 19.55
N GLU A 162 32.86 5.80 20.64
CA GLU A 162 33.34 6.00 22.01
C GLU A 162 34.77 5.49 22.20
N ALA A 163 35.08 4.29 21.70
CA ALA A 163 36.43 3.73 21.78
C ALA A 163 37.45 4.56 20.97
N ARG A 164 37.05 5.14 19.84
CA ARG A 164 37.89 6.07 19.07
C ARG A 164 38.08 7.39 19.80
N ALA A 165 37.02 7.94 20.39
CA ALA A 165 37.06 9.18 21.17
C ALA A 165 37.98 9.03 22.40
N ASN A 166 37.88 7.92 23.14
CA ASN A 166 38.74 7.67 24.30
C ASN A 166 40.21 7.58 23.91
N ARG A 167 40.54 6.93 22.79
CA ARG A 167 41.91 6.88 22.26
C ARG A 167 42.44 8.28 21.92
N LEU A 168 41.62 9.13 21.29
CA LEU A 168 42.02 10.51 20.98
C LEU A 168 42.20 11.35 22.26
N LEU A 169 41.36 11.16 23.27
CA LEU A 169 41.51 11.85 24.57
C LEU A 169 42.78 11.43 25.30
N GLU A 170 43.14 10.15 25.26
CA GLU A 170 44.39 9.64 25.83
C GLU A 170 45.61 10.21 25.11
N GLN A 171 45.59 10.23 23.77
CA GLN A 171 46.65 10.85 22.96
C GLN A 171 46.80 12.33 23.26
N ALA A 172 45.70 13.09 23.32
CA ALA A 172 45.71 14.51 23.65
C ALA A 172 46.25 14.78 25.06
N ARG A 173 45.90 13.94 26.05
CA ARG A 173 46.45 14.01 27.40
C ARG A 173 47.96 13.76 27.41
N HIS A 174 48.42 12.74 26.69
CA HIS A 174 49.84 12.43 26.61
C HIS A 174 50.61 13.59 25.97
N GLN A 175 50.16 14.10 24.82
CA GLN A 175 50.76 15.26 24.16
C GLN A 175 50.78 16.50 25.05
N ALA A 176 49.69 16.78 25.76
CA ALA A 176 49.65 17.90 26.69
C ALA A 176 50.68 17.75 27.81
N THR A 177 50.87 16.53 28.35
CA THR A 177 51.91 16.28 29.36
C THR A 177 53.32 16.41 28.79
N GLU A 178 53.56 15.94 27.56
CA GLU A 178 54.85 16.06 26.89
C GLU A 178 55.20 17.52 26.63
N LEU A 179 54.25 18.31 26.11
CA LEU A 179 54.44 19.75 25.87
C LEU A 179 54.66 20.53 27.18
N THR A 180 53.96 20.16 28.25
CA THR A 180 54.14 20.80 29.57
C THR A 180 55.53 20.48 30.13
N ASN A 181 55.98 19.24 30.01
CA ASN A 181 57.31 18.82 30.44
C ASN A 181 58.41 19.46 29.58
N SER A 182 58.23 19.55 28.26
CA SER A 182 59.19 20.20 27.37
C SER A 182 59.31 21.70 27.67
N ALA A 183 58.19 22.40 27.82
CA ALA A 183 58.18 23.81 28.17
C ALA A 183 58.86 24.06 29.54
N ARG A 184 58.63 23.18 30.52
CA ARG A 184 59.31 23.25 31.83
C ARG A 184 60.82 23.07 31.68
N ALA A 185 61.26 22.08 30.91
CA ALA A 185 62.68 21.82 30.66
C ALA A 185 63.36 23.00 29.94
N GLU A 186 62.70 23.61 28.96
CA GLU A 186 63.20 24.81 28.28
C GLU A 186 63.31 26.01 29.24
N VAL A 187 62.33 26.23 30.12
CA VAL A 187 62.40 27.28 31.15
C VAL A 187 63.53 27.01 32.14
N GLU A 188 63.72 25.76 32.59
CA GLU A 188 64.82 25.39 33.47
C GLU A 188 66.19 25.62 32.81
N GLN A 189 66.33 25.24 31.54
CA GLN A 189 67.54 25.48 30.75
C GLN A 189 67.83 26.98 30.59
N THR A 190 66.82 27.78 30.27
CA THR A 190 67.00 29.25 30.11
C THR A 190 67.36 29.92 31.44
N LEU A 191 66.76 29.47 32.55
CA LEU A 191 67.11 29.96 33.88
C LEU A 191 68.53 29.52 34.30
N GLU A 192 68.94 28.29 33.99
CA GLU A 192 70.30 27.83 34.24
C GLU A 192 71.33 28.65 33.43
N TRP A 193 71.06 28.87 32.14
CA TRP A 193 71.88 29.72 31.29
C TRP A 193 71.97 31.16 31.82
N ALA A 194 70.84 31.76 32.21
CA ALA A 194 70.82 33.10 32.79
C ALA A 194 71.60 33.18 34.12
N ARG A 195 71.53 32.16 34.97
CA ARG A 195 72.34 32.07 36.20
C ARG A 195 73.82 31.94 35.89
N ALA A 196 74.21 31.09 34.94
CA ALA A 196 75.61 30.96 34.52
C ALA A 196 76.17 32.28 33.96
N GLN A 197 75.37 32.98 33.14
CA GLN A 197 75.73 34.29 32.61
C GLN A 197 75.86 35.34 33.72
N ALA A 198 74.92 35.39 34.66
CA ALA A 198 74.98 36.30 35.81
C ALA A 198 76.22 36.05 36.67
N SER A 199 76.54 34.79 36.98
CA SER A 199 77.77 34.40 37.71
C SER A 199 79.03 34.85 36.98
N ALA A 200 79.08 34.71 35.65
CA ALA A 200 80.23 35.15 34.85
C ALA A 200 80.39 36.69 34.85
N VAL A 201 79.28 37.45 34.77
CA VAL A 201 79.30 38.92 34.87
C VAL A 201 79.74 39.36 36.26
N MET A 202 79.23 38.72 37.32
CA MET A 202 79.64 39.02 38.70
C MET A 202 81.12 38.75 38.93
N ALA A 203 81.65 37.60 38.48
CA ALA A 203 83.07 37.29 38.60
C ALA A 203 83.95 38.34 37.89
N ARG A 204 83.58 38.74 36.66
CA ARG A 204 84.31 39.80 35.94
C ARG A 204 84.23 41.16 36.66
N ALA A 205 83.07 41.48 37.24
CA ALA A 205 82.92 42.70 38.02
C ALA A 205 83.74 42.68 39.32
N GLN A 206 83.83 41.52 39.99
CA GLN A 206 84.67 41.30 41.17
C GLN A 206 86.15 41.49 40.82
N GLU A 207 86.65 40.81 39.79
CA GLU A 207 88.03 40.96 39.31
C GLU A 207 88.34 42.42 38.94
N GLY A 208 87.42 43.09 38.24
CA GLY A 208 87.59 44.51 37.88
C GLY A 208 87.61 45.44 39.09
N ALA A 209 86.78 45.17 40.10
CA ALA A 209 86.77 45.93 41.36
C ALA A 209 88.07 45.70 42.15
N GLU A 210 88.55 44.46 42.25
CA GLU A 210 89.83 44.12 42.88
C GLU A 210 91.00 44.85 42.20
N GLN A 211 91.04 44.87 40.87
CA GLN A 211 92.06 45.61 40.11
C GLN A 211 92.05 47.12 40.41
N LEU A 212 90.86 47.73 40.49
CA LEU A 212 90.72 49.16 40.80
C LEU A 212 91.14 49.49 42.24
N LEU A 213 90.77 48.64 43.20
CA LEU A 213 91.13 48.81 44.61
C LEU A 213 92.63 48.64 44.84
N ALA A 214 93.25 47.66 44.18
CA ALA A 214 94.69 47.46 44.21
C ALA A 214 95.43 48.68 43.60
N ALA A 215 94.96 49.21 42.48
CA ALA A 215 95.53 50.40 41.85
C ALA A 215 95.40 51.67 42.73
N ALA A 216 94.37 51.75 43.56
CA ALA A 216 94.16 52.84 44.52
C ALA A 216 95.06 52.75 45.77
N GLY A 217 95.84 51.67 45.93
CA GLY A 217 96.78 51.50 47.05
C GLY A 217 96.12 51.11 48.38
N LEU A 218 94.87 50.64 48.36
CA LEU A 218 94.24 50.04 49.54
C LEU A 218 94.87 48.66 49.79
N GLY A 219 95.46 48.44 50.97
CA GLY A 219 95.92 47.11 51.38
C GLY A 219 94.76 46.13 51.58
N ASP A 220 95.04 44.82 51.54
CA ASP A 220 94.04 43.74 51.57
C ASP A 220 93.00 43.88 52.71
N GLU A 221 93.39 44.39 53.88
CA GLU A 221 92.47 44.59 55.01
C GLU A 221 91.42 45.69 54.77
N ALA A 222 91.74 46.73 53.98
CA ALA A 222 90.78 47.78 53.64
C ALA A 222 89.80 47.30 52.56
N ILE A 223 90.28 46.47 51.62
CA ILE A 223 89.46 45.84 50.58
C ILE A 223 88.43 44.89 51.22
N GLY A 224 88.84 44.06 52.18
CA GLY A 224 87.94 43.16 52.91
C GLY A 224 86.78 43.90 53.59
N ARG A 225 87.04 45.04 54.25
CA ARG A 225 86.01 45.84 54.94
C ARG A 225 85.02 46.50 53.98
N VAL A 226 85.48 46.96 52.81
CA VAL A 226 84.59 47.53 51.79
C VAL A 226 83.72 46.44 51.16
N ALA A 227 84.29 45.27 50.87
CA ALA A 227 83.53 44.13 50.36
C ALA A 227 82.43 43.68 51.33
N GLU A 228 82.73 43.59 52.64
CA GLU A 228 81.74 43.29 53.68
C GLU A 228 80.58 44.31 53.69
N LYS A 229 80.89 45.61 53.62
CA LYS A 229 79.87 46.68 53.58
C LYS A 229 78.99 46.62 52.33
N ILE A 230 79.56 46.24 51.19
CA ILE A 230 78.79 46.07 49.94
C ILE A 230 77.87 44.84 50.04
N VAL A 231 78.36 43.73 50.58
CA VAL A 231 77.53 42.53 50.79
C VAL A 231 76.39 42.83 51.78
N GLU A 232 76.67 43.53 52.88
CA GLU A 232 75.66 43.96 53.87
C GLU A 232 74.60 44.86 53.23
N ALA A 233 75.01 45.84 52.40
CA ALA A 233 74.09 46.72 51.68
C ALA A 233 73.27 45.97 50.61
N ALA A 234 73.88 45.02 49.89
CA ALA A 234 73.19 44.21 48.89
C ALA A 234 72.18 43.24 49.53
N GLN A 235 72.51 42.65 50.68
CA GLN A 235 71.58 41.83 51.47
C GLN A 235 70.40 42.69 51.94
N ALA A 236 70.65 43.86 52.51
CA ALA A 236 69.61 44.79 52.93
C ALA A 236 68.70 45.23 51.76
N ALA A 237 69.27 45.49 50.58
CA ALA A 237 68.49 45.82 49.38
C ALA A 237 67.66 44.63 48.88
N THR A 238 68.19 43.41 48.96
CA THR A 238 67.48 42.19 48.56
C THR A 238 66.34 41.89 49.52
N GLU A 239 66.55 42.05 50.83
CA GLU A 239 65.52 41.91 51.86
C GLU A 239 64.43 42.98 51.72
N ALA A 240 64.80 44.23 51.41
CA ALA A 240 63.83 45.28 51.11
C ALA A 240 63.00 44.99 49.85
N SER A 241 63.59 44.34 48.84
CA SER A 241 62.89 43.94 47.62
C SER A 241 62.03 42.67 47.81
N ARG A 242 62.35 41.83 48.80
CA ARG A 242 61.60 40.62 49.19
C ARG A 242 60.41 40.95 50.11
N GLY A 243 59.78 42.11 49.93
CA GLY A 243 58.62 42.58 50.71
C GLY A 243 57.52 41.53 50.88
N PRO A 244 56.66 41.68 51.91
CA PRO A 244 55.81 40.61 52.43
C PRO A 244 55.05 39.91 51.30
N ALA A 245 55.17 38.58 51.25
CA ALA A 245 54.43 37.73 50.32
C ALA A 245 52.98 38.21 50.28
N ALA A 246 52.58 38.73 49.12
CA ALA A 246 51.19 39.04 48.86
C ALA A 246 50.40 37.78 49.21
N SER A 247 49.50 37.91 50.18
CA SER A 247 48.47 36.93 50.47
C SER A 247 47.90 36.41 49.15
N PRO A 248 47.63 35.11 49.00
CA PRO A 248 46.90 34.60 47.84
C PRO A 248 45.44 35.10 47.93
N SER A 249 45.22 36.36 47.60
CA SER A 249 43.91 36.94 47.33
C SER A 249 43.59 36.61 45.88
N GLY A 250 43.16 35.38 45.69
CA GLY A 250 42.84 34.81 44.41
C GLY A 250 42.37 33.37 44.59
N ALA A 251 41.52 33.14 45.58
CA ALA A 251 40.51 32.09 45.45
C ALA A 251 39.56 32.56 44.33
N GLU A 252 40.03 32.45 43.09
CA GLU A 252 39.16 32.22 41.96
C GLU A 252 38.51 30.88 42.29
N GLU A 253 37.23 30.93 42.67
CA GLU A 253 36.41 29.73 42.77
C GLU A 253 36.69 28.87 41.54
N PRO A 254 36.93 27.56 41.69
CA PRO A 254 36.83 26.68 40.54
C PRO A 254 35.39 26.81 40.06
N SER A 255 35.21 27.59 39.00
CA SER A 255 34.10 27.45 38.07
C SER A 255 33.97 25.96 37.84
N SER A 256 32.96 25.35 38.47
CA SER A 256 32.49 24.03 38.10
C SER A 256 32.44 24.02 36.58
N PRO A 257 33.05 23.04 35.89
CA PRO A 257 32.78 22.86 34.48
C PRO A 257 31.27 22.68 34.41
N GLY A 258 30.60 23.71 33.88
CA GLY A 258 29.18 23.68 33.61
C GLY A 258 28.92 22.36 32.92
N ALA A 259 27.99 21.60 33.48
CA ALA A 259 27.38 20.48 32.79
C ALA A 259 27.17 20.88 31.32
N PRO A 260 27.43 20.00 30.34
CA PRO A 260 27.07 20.29 28.98
C PRO A 260 25.59 20.65 28.98
N SER A 261 25.30 21.93 28.74
CA SER A 261 23.97 22.39 28.38
C SER A 261 23.57 21.51 27.20
N THR A 262 22.66 20.59 27.46
CA THR A 262 21.87 19.95 26.43
C THR A 262 21.44 21.06 25.47
N PRO A 263 21.71 20.97 24.17
CA PRO A 263 21.03 21.85 23.24
C PRO A 263 19.54 21.64 23.49
N ALA A 264 18.88 22.67 24.01
CA ALA A 264 17.45 22.79 23.95
C ALA A 264 17.12 22.68 22.47
N ALA A 265 16.66 21.49 22.08
CA ALA A 265 15.97 21.28 20.84
C ALA A 265 14.79 22.25 20.87
N ALA A 266 14.98 23.42 20.25
CA ALA A 266 13.89 24.16 19.68
C ALA A 266 13.27 23.20 18.67
N ALA A 267 12.21 22.52 19.10
CA ALA A 267 11.32 21.82 18.21
C ALA A 267 10.96 22.82 17.10
N PRO A 268 11.11 22.46 15.81
CA PRO A 268 10.47 23.24 14.77
C PRO A 268 8.97 23.28 15.10
N PRO A 269 8.27 24.41 14.89
CA PRO A 269 6.82 24.38 14.97
C PRO A 269 6.33 23.28 14.03
N LEU A 270 5.57 22.34 14.57
CA LEU A 270 4.79 21.38 13.81
C LEU A 270 3.87 22.19 12.88
N SER A 271 4.31 22.38 11.64
CA SER A 271 3.42 22.65 10.52
C SER A 271 2.46 21.46 10.46
N VAL A 272 1.24 21.68 10.95
CA VAL A 272 0.10 20.84 10.62
C VAL A 272 0.02 20.82 9.09
N PRO A 273 0.11 19.66 8.42
CA PRO A 273 -0.24 19.60 7.02
C PRO A 273 -1.71 20.00 6.90
N ALA A 274 -1.98 21.02 6.11
CA ALA A 274 -3.33 21.38 5.71
C ALA A 274 -4.05 20.12 5.20
N PRO A 275 -5.35 19.94 5.49
CA PRO A 275 -6.12 18.88 4.87
C PRO A 275 -5.96 18.98 3.35
N VAL A 276 -5.47 17.90 2.75
CA VAL A 276 -5.45 17.70 1.31
C VAL A 276 -6.90 17.81 0.84
N GLU A 277 -7.24 18.90 0.18
CA GLU A 277 -8.47 18.99 -0.58
C GLU A 277 -8.45 17.86 -1.63
N PRO A 278 -9.56 17.13 -1.80
CA PRO A 278 -9.64 16.13 -2.85
C PRO A 278 -9.41 16.81 -4.21
N PRO A 279 -8.76 16.13 -5.18
CA PRO A 279 -8.59 16.67 -6.51
C PRO A 279 -9.98 16.99 -7.09
N VAL A 280 -10.18 18.27 -7.43
CA VAL A 280 -11.26 18.71 -8.29
C VAL A 280 -11.09 17.95 -9.60
N SER A 281 -12.05 17.09 -9.92
CA SER A 281 -12.18 16.44 -11.21
C SER A 281 -12.05 17.49 -12.30
N ALA A 282 -10.99 17.38 -13.10
CA ALA A 282 -10.94 18.07 -14.38
C ALA A 282 -12.14 17.60 -15.22
N PRO A 283 -12.83 18.51 -15.93
CA PRO A 283 -13.87 18.12 -16.87
C PRO A 283 -13.26 17.28 -17.99
N ASP A 284 -13.97 16.22 -18.36
CA ASP A 284 -13.68 15.32 -19.47
C ASP A 284 -13.23 16.11 -20.72
N GLU A 285 -11.99 15.88 -21.14
CA GLU A 285 -11.57 16.20 -22.50
C GLU A 285 -12.39 15.31 -23.44
N GLU A 286 -13.33 15.96 -24.10
CA GLU A 286 -14.05 15.50 -25.28
C GLU A 286 -13.13 14.65 -26.17
N SER A 287 -13.56 13.40 -26.33
CA SER A 287 -13.00 12.44 -27.26
C SER A 287 -13.00 13.03 -28.65
N ASN A 288 -11.82 13.43 -29.11
CA ASN A 288 -11.59 13.79 -30.49
C ASN A 288 -11.61 12.49 -31.30
N GLU A 289 -12.74 12.26 -31.95
CA GLU A 289 -13.03 11.20 -32.89
C GLU A 289 -12.15 11.39 -34.15
N PRO A 290 -11.27 10.45 -34.53
CA PRO A 290 -10.69 10.46 -35.86
C PRO A 290 -11.65 9.72 -36.80
N ASP A 291 -12.41 10.49 -37.57
CA ASP A 291 -13.15 10.00 -38.72
C ASP A 291 -12.15 9.38 -39.72
N SER A 292 -12.33 8.10 -40.00
CA SER A 292 -11.53 7.32 -40.94
C SER A 292 -12.45 6.29 -41.60
N ALA A 293 -13.13 6.70 -42.66
CA ALA A 293 -13.50 5.88 -43.82
C ALA A 293 -14.05 6.76 -44.97
#